data_AF-A0A953ZZZ6-F1
#
_entry.id   AF-A0A953ZZZ6-F1
#
_cell.length_a   1.000
_cell.length_b   1.000
_cell.length_c   1.000
_cell.angle_alpha   90.00
_cell.angle_beta   90.00
_cell.angle_gamma   90.00
#
_symmetry.space_group_name_H-M   'P 1'
#
loop_
_entity.id
_entity.type
_entity.pdbx_description
1 polymer ?
#
loop_
_entity_poly.entity_id
_entity_poly.type
_entity_poly.pdbx_seq_one_letter_code
_entity_poly.pdbx_strand_id
1 'polypeptide(L)'
;MRWLRVVLCWSGLAAATGCATTYSEALDEFDAITGWTNPAQEPGIASYPAKSLQYPWYSSWLPVDPVLDDVENPPGFVRRRIEILAARSGEGLARVAPVTRRLLWIADRDPNPLNRIVALQGIERVLEVLNLDPLDPSAYSNEESPAELLRREQQLGNAQATLRRLLQRKDRARLDAADRATYCRVLRELAERPLASRRRQRDLIRVLWSVRTTEREPLVVAAANDALRRAIWYGSCNALRAALVPQEAGALDQPEVREEVLYIFRRLGGVPAVPFILRTMQRPRVGPLNRFDPDPRVRMSLVRMCAQLHYREQERSSGPQPIEFLYDTAVDSDEEETLRRVALEGLARSLGSKRVTTPISFDDAWARAWWRSHVLGRDR
;
A
#
# COMPACT_ATOMS: atom_id res chain seq x y z
N MET A 1 -40.08 -3.98 -3.39
CA MET A 1 -39.36 -3.56 -4.60
C MET A 1 -37.88 -3.81 -4.40
N ARG A 2 -37.36 -4.89 -5.00
CA ARG A 2 -35.98 -5.37 -4.90
C ARG A 2 -35.14 -4.62 -5.93
N TRP A 3 -34.17 -3.83 -5.49
CA TRP A 3 -33.24 -3.13 -6.38
C TRP A 3 -32.05 -4.04 -6.71
N LEU A 4 -31.83 -4.19 -8.01
CA LEU A 4 -30.76 -4.94 -8.65
C LEU A 4 -29.38 -4.49 -8.13
N ARG A 5 -28.62 -5.45 -7.57
CA ARG A 5 -27.16 -5.36 -7.53
C ARG A 5 -26.66 -5.64 -8.95
N VAL A 6 -26.26 -4.60 -9.66
CA VAL A 6 -25.35 -4.74 -10.81
C VAL A 6 -23.99 -5.13 -10.24
N VAL A 7 -23.80 -6.43 -10.08
CA VAL A 7 -22.47 -7.03 -10.01
C VAL A 7 -21.87 -6.81 -11.39
N LEU A 8 -20.88 -5.91 -11.49
CA LEU A 8 -20.02 -5.84 -12.65
C LEU A 8 -19.27 -7.18 -12.72
N CYS A 9 -19.80 -8.06 -13.54
CA CYS A 9 -19.17 -9.27 -14.03
C CYS A 9 -17.81 -8.90 -14.66
N TRP A 10 -16.75 -9.01 -13.87
CA TRP A 10 -15.36 -9.19 -14.31
C TRP A 10 -15.15 -10.60 -14.88
N SER A 11 -16.07 -11.04 -15.75
CA SER A 11 -16.08 -12.37 -16.34
C SER A 11 -16.42 -12.23 -17.82
N GLY A 12 -15.43 -11.80 -18.60
CA GLY A 12 -15.59 -11.70 -20.04
C GLY A 12 -14.49 -10.90 -20.72
N LEU A 13 -13.27 -11.43 -20.75
CA LEU A 13 -12.39 -11.43 -21.94
C LEU A 13 -11.05 -12.11 -21.60
N ALA A 14 -11.00 -13.43 -21.76
CA ALA A 14 -9.85 -14.25 -22.16
C ALA A 14 -10.06 -15.74 -21.79
N ALA A 15 -11.22 -16.30 -22.18
CA ALA A 15 -11.29 -17.73 -22.48
C ALA A 15 -10.78 -17.95 -23.91
N ALA A 16 -9.51 -17.63 -24.13
CA ALA A 16 -8.75 -18.16 -25.25
C ALA A 16 -7.89 -19.29 -24.66
N THR A 17 -7.88 -20.42 -25.34
CA THR A 17 -7.14 -21.65 -25.05
C THR A 17 -5.61 -21.43 -25.06
N GLY A 18 -5.11 -20.61 -24.13
CA GLY A 18 -3.70 -20.45 -23.83
C GLY A 18 -3.37 -21.22 -22.56
N CYS A 19 -2.30 -22.02 -22.59
CA CYS A 19 -1.73 -22.66 -21.40
C CYS A 19 -1.80 -21.70 -20.21
N ALA A 20 -2.48 -22.11 -19.14
CA ALA A 20 -2.65 -21.27 -17.96
C ALA A 20 -1.29 -21.05 -17.30
N THR A 21 -0.61 -19.94 -17.62
CA THR A 21 0.73 -19.57 -17.11
C THR A 21 0.83 -19.90 -15.64
N THR A 22 1.72 -20.80 -15.25
CA THR A 22 1.85 -21.25 -13.86
C THR A 22 2.34 -20.10 -12.96
N TYR A 23 2.18 -20.23 -11.64
CA TYR A 23 2.69 -19.20 -10.71
C TYR A 23 4.21 -19.04 -10.82
N SER A 24 4.93 -20.16 -10.97
CA SER A 24 6.38 -20.17 -11.19
C SER A 24 6.76 -19.50 -12.51
N GLU A 25 6.08 -19.84 -13.61
CA GLU A 25 6.30 -19.18 -14.90
C GLU A 25 6.08 -17.67 -14.81
N ALA A 26 4.96 -17.23 -14.24
CA ALA A 26 4.68 -15.81 -14.11
C ALA A 26 5.74 -15.06 -13.27
N LEU A 27 6.30 -15.73 -12.26
CA LEU A 27 7.36 -15.18 -11.41
C LEU A 27 8.69 -15.10 -12.16
N ASP A 28 9.07 -16.17 -12.85
CA ASP A 28 10.32 -16.23 -13.62
C ASP A 28 10.33 -15.22 -14.76
N GLU A 29 9.21 -15.07 -15.46
CA GLU A 29 9.05 -14.08 -16.53
C GLU A 29 9.13 -12.65 -16.02
N PHE A 30 8.47 -12.38 -14.88
CA PHE A 30 8.57 -11.09 -14.21
C PHE A 30 10.02 -10.78 -13.82
N ASP A 31 10.71 -11.75 -13.22
CA ASP A 31 12.10 -11.60 -12.78
C ASP A 31 13.04 -11.38 -13.97
N ALA A 32 12.87 -12.14 -15.05
CA ALA A 32 13.67 -11.97 -16.26
C ALA A 32 13.53 -10.57 -16.87
N ILE A 33 12.29 -10.06 -16.93
CA ILE A 33 12.02 -8.75 -17.56
C ILE A 33 12.48 -7.59 -16.69
N THR A 34 12.41 -7.71 -15.38
CA THR A 34 12.85 -6.65 -14.46
C THR A 34 14.36 -6.68 -14.18
N GLY A 35 15.08 -7.63 -14.79
CA GLY A 35 16.50 -7.86 -14.54
C GLY A 35 16.78 -8.44 -13.15
N TRP A 36 15.80 -9.08 -12.52
CA TRP A 36 15.90 -9.71 -11.21
C TRP A 36 16.61 -11.08 -11.33
N THR A 37 17.92 -11.07 -11.54
CA THR A 37 18.70 -12.28 -11.81
C THR A 37 19.02 -13.11 -10.57
N ASN A 38 19.01 -12.51 -9.37
CA ASN A 38 19.31 -13.20 -8.13
C ASN A 38 18.25 -12.85 -7.06
N PRO A 39 17.44 -13.82 -6.58
CA PRO A 39 16.48 -13.58 -5.50
C PRO A 39 17.13 -13.02 -4.22
N ALA A 40 18.42 -13.27 -3.99
CA ALA A 40 19.18 -12.75 -2.86
C ALA A 40 19.66 -11.30 -3.04
N GLN A 41 19.58 -10.72 -4.24
CA GLN A 41 20.03 -9.35 -4.50
C GLN A 41 18.94 -8.56 -5.22
N GLU A 42 18.42 -7.52 -4.58
CA GLU A 42 17.44 -6.63 -5.22
C GLU A 42 18.15 -5.75 -6.27
N PRO A 43 17.60 -5.61 -7.48
CA PRO A 43 18.12 -4.65 -8.44
C PRO A 43 17.97 -3.22 -7.90
N GLY A 44 18.90 -2.33 -8.27
CA GLY A 44 18.88 -0.94 -7.80
C GLY A 44 17.72 -0.12 -8.39
N ILE A 45 17.38 -0.42 -9.64
CA ILE A 45 16.37 0.24 -10.49
C ILE A 45 15.68 -0.85 -11.32
N ALA A 46 14.41 -0.66 -11.68
CA ALA A 46 13.74 -1.52 -12.66
C ALA A 46 14.27 -1.25 -14.07
N SER A 47 14.86 -2.27 -14.68
CA SER A 47 15.34 -2.22 -16.06
C SER A 47 14.53 -3.18 -16.90
N TYR A 48 13.93 -2.65 -17.96
CA TYR A 48 13.15 -3.41 -18.93
C TYR A 48 14.01 -3.55 -20.19
N PRO A 49 14.49 -4.74 -20.56
CA PRO A 49 15.23 -4.90 -21.79
C PRO A 49 14.28 -4.63 -22.98
N ALA A 50 14.81 -4.02 -24.04
CA ALA A 50 14.04 -3.77 -25.27
C ALA A 50 13.61 -5.08 -25.98
N LYS A 51 14.25 -6.20 -25.63
CA LYS A 51 13.91 -7.58 -26.01
C LYS A 51 14.00 -8.45 -24.76
N SER A 52 12.90 -9.03 -24.32
CA SER A 52 12.87 -9.88 -23.13
C SER A 52 13.74 -11.12 -23.32
N LEU A 53 14.63 -11.39 -22.37
CA LEU A 53 15.38 -12.64 -22.32
C LEU A 53 14.44 -13.76 -21.88
N GLN A 54 14.15 -14.71 -22.77
CA GLN A 54 13.25 -15.82 -22.45
C GLN A 54 13.98 -16.95 -21.68
N TYR A 55 13.44 -17.24 -20.50
CA TYR A 55 13.57 -18.44 -19.67
C TYR A 55 14.96 -19.11 -19.57
N PRO A 56 15.81 -18.74 -18.59
CA PRO A 56 17.12 -19.38 -18.39
C PRO A 56 17.07 -20.87 -18.01
N TRP A 57 15.90 -21.46 -17.74
CA TRP A 57 15.75 -22.87 -17.37
C TRP A 57 15.45 -23.83 -18.53
N TYR A 58 15.05 -23.31 -19.70
CA TYR A 58 14.74 -24.13 -20.88
C TYR A 58 15.99 -24.67 -21.62
N SER A 59 17.19 -24.22 -21.23
CA SER A 59 18.46 -24.57 -21.88
C SER A 59 19.21 -25.76 -21.26
N SER A 60 18.63 -26.44 -20.26
CA SER A 60 19.40 -27.45 -19.53
C SER A 60 19.49 -28.82 -20.22
N TRP A 61 18.67 -29.13 -21.25
CA TRP A 61 18.58 -30.51 -21.80
C TRP A 61 18.71 -30.64 -23.33
N LEU A 62 18.66 -29.57 -24.13
CA LEU A 62 18.93 -29.63 -25.58
C LEU A 62 19.57 -28.33 -26.10
N PRO A 63 20.50 -28.40 -27.06
CA PRO A 63 21.00 -27.23 -27.80
C PRO A 63 19.95 -26.85 -28.86
N VAL A 64 18.82 -26.33 -28.40
CA VAL A 64 17.89 -25.59 -29.27
C VAL A 64 18.09 -24.14 -28.91
N ASP A 65 18.42 -23.30 -29.90
CA ASP A 65 18.48 -21.87 -29.70
C ASP A 65 17.17 -21.43 -29.03
N PRO A 66 17.23 -20.73 -27.88
CA PRO A 66 16.02 -20.28 -27.22
C PRO A 66 15.27 -19.41 -28.23
N VAL A 67 14.05 -19.84 -28.59
CA VAL A 67 13.11 -18.96 -29.28
C VAL A 67 12.99 -17.74 -28.37
N LEU A 68 13.35 -16.57 -28.90
CA LEU A 68 13.22 -15.31 -28.20
C LEU A 68 11.92 -14.69 -28.69
N ASP A 69 10.86 -14.74 -27.90
CA ASP A 69 9.69 -13.93 -28.21
C ASP A 69 9.97 -12.47 -27.85
N ASP A 70 9.89 -11.61 -28.87
CA ASP A 70 9.91 -10.17 -28.70
C ASP A 70 8.64 -9.73 -27.96
N VAL A 71 8.81 -9.03 -26.84
CA VAL A 71 7.70 -8.38 -26.13
C VAL A 71 7.63 -6.93 -26.58
N GLU A 72 6.69 -6.63 -27.48
CA GLU A 72 6.49 -5.28 -28.05
C GLU A 72 6.17 -4.20 -26.98
N ASN A 73 5.65 -4.60 -25.82
CA ASN A 73 5.30 -3.70 -24.72
C ASN A 73 5.74 -4.25 -23.35
N PRO A 74 7.02 -4.13 -22.97
CA PRO A 74 7.53 -4.71 -21.71
C PRO A 74 6.79 -4.20 -20.46
N PRO A 75 6.46 -2.90 -20.31
CA PRO A 75 5.62 -2.44 -19.18
C PRO A 75 4.22 -3.05 -19.20
N GLY A 76 3.58 -3.17 -20.36
CA GLY A 76 2.29 -3.86 -20.52
C GLY A 76 2.34 -5.32 -20.07
N PHE A 77 3.40 -6.02 -20.45
CA PHE A 77 3.62 -7.40 -20.06
C PHE A 77 3.85 -7.55 -18.56
N VAL A 78 4.69 -6.70 -17.97
CA VAL A 78 4.97 -6.70 -16.52
C VAL A 78 3.69 -6.47 -15.73
N ARG A 79 2.83 -5.54 -16.17
CA ARG A 79 1.50 -5.32 -15.55
C ARG A 79 0.66 -6.59 -15.57
N ARG A 80 0.56 -7.27 -16.72
CA ARG A 80 -0.15 -8.56 -16.82
C ARG A 80 0.43 -9.62 -15.89
N ARG A 81 1.75 -9.65 -15.67
CA ARG A 81 2.39 -10.59 -14.74
C ARG A 81 2.13 -10.22 -13.28
N ILE A 82 2.17 -8.94 -12.92
CA ILE A 82 1.78 -8.47 -11.59
C ILE A 82 0.34 -8.89 -11.28
N GLU A 83 -0.58 -8.71 -12.22
CA GLU A 83 -1.99 -9.11 -12.07
C GLU A 83 -2.12 -10.63 -11.83
N ILE A 84 -1.41 -11.46 -12.61
CA ILE A 84 -1.41 -12.92 -12.41
C ILE A 84 -0.82 -13.30 -11.04
N LEU A 85 0.29 -12.69 -10.64
CA LEU A 85 0.93 -12.95 -9.35
C LEU A 85 0.03 -12.54 -8.20
N ALA A 86 -0.63 -11.38 -8.28
CA ALA A 86 -1.58 -10.90 -7.30
C ALA A 86 -2.80 -11.84 -7.20
N ALA A 87 -3.37 -12.26 -8.34
CA ALA A 87 -4.51 -13.18 -8.37
C ALA A 87 -4.18 -14.55 -7.74
N ARG A 88 -2.97 -15.07 -7.97
CA ARG A 88 -2.51 -16.37 -7.45
C ARG A 88 -1.89 -16.31 -6.05
N SER A 89 -1.73 -15.12 -5.48
CA SER A 89 -1.23 -14.96 -4.11
C SER A 89 -2.17 -15.54 -3.05
N GLY A 90 -3.46 -15.75 -3.38
CA GLY A 90 -4.49 -16.36 -2.52
C GLY A 90 -4.17 -17.73 -1.95
N GLU A 91 -3.18 -18.43 -2.49
CA GLU A 91 -2.84 -19.82 -2.13
C GLU A 91 -1.92 -19.95 -0.90
N GLY A 92 -1.74 -18.85 -0.14
CA GLY A 92 -1.10 -18.85 1.17
C GLY A 92 0.22 -18.10 1.26
N LEU A 93 0.71 -17.89 2.49
CA LEU A 93 1.88 -17.06 2.80
C LEU A 93 3.16 -17.44 2.03
N ALA A 94 3.30 -18.71 1.63
CA ALA A 94 4.41 -19.21 0.82
C ALA A 94 4.59 -18.43 -0.49
N ARG A 95 3.47 -18.09 -1.14
CA ARG A 95 3.42 -17.40 -2.42
C ARG A 95 3.22 -15.90 -2.25
N VAL A 96 2.45 -15.48 -1.24
CA VAL A 96 2.27 -14.06 -0.94
C VAL A 96 3.60 -13.37 -0.69
N ALA A 97 4.46 -13.90 0.17
CA ALA A 97 5.70 -13.24 0.57
C ALA A 97 6.65 -12.85 -0.59
N PRO A 98 7.03 -13.77 -1.50
CA PRO A 98 7.88 -13.41 -2.64
C PRO A 98 7.20 -12.44 -3.61
N VAL A 99 5.88 -12.50 -3.79
CA VAL A 99 5.12 -11.53 -4.59
C VAL A 99 5.13 -10.16 -3.94
N THR A 100 4.70 -10.05 -2.67
CA THR A 100 4.67 -8.80 -1.92
C THR A 100 6.04 -8.12 -1.96
N ARG A 101 7.13 -8.86 -1.73
CA ARG A 101 8.49 -8.29 -1.79
C ARG A 101 8.77 -7.60 -3.13
N ARG A 102 8.40 -8.22 -4.25
CA ARG A 102 8.60 -7.65 -5.59
C ARG A 102 7.71 -6.44 -5.82
N LEU A 103 6.43 -6.53 -5.47
CA LEU A 103 5.50 -5.40 -5.58
C LEU A 103 5.96 -4.19 -4.77
N LEU A 104 6.45 -4.42 -3.55
CA LEU A 104 7.01 -3.37 -2.69
C LEU A 104 8.27 -2.73 -3.28
N TRP A 105 9.04 -3.48 -4.07
CA TRP A 105 10.19 -2.94 -4.78
C TRP A 105 9.76 -2.09 -5.99
N ILE A 106 8.80 -2.56 -6.80
CA ILE A 106 8.26 -1.79 -7.94
C ILE A 106 7.63 -0.49 -7.45
N ALA A 107 6.76 -0.56 -6.44
CA ALA A 107 6.09 0.61 -5.87
C ALA A 107 7.07 1.68 -5.35
N ASP A 108 8.24 1.25 -4.87
CA ASP A 108 9.31 2.10 -4.34
C ASP A 108 10.24 2.65 -5.44
N ARG A 109 10.63 1.84 -6.42
CA ARG A 109 11.79 2.10 -7.29
C ARG A 109 11.50 2.26 -8.77
N ASP A 110 10.34 1.83 -9.24
CA ASP A 110 10.04 1.89 -10.68
C ASP A 110 9.75 3.35 -11.09
N PRO A 111 10.44 3.90 -12.11
CA PRO A 111 10.18 5.26 -12.57
C PRO A 111 8.81 5.42 -13.26
N ASN A 112 8.22 4.35 -13.78
CA ASN A 112 6.97 4.38 -14.52
C ASN A 112 5.75 4.37 -13.57
N PRO A 113 4.91 5.43 -13.56
CA PRO A 113 3.76 5.53 -12.66
C PRO A 113 2.75 4.39 -12.86
N LEU A 114 2.56 3.90 -14.08
CA LEU A 114 1.60 2.83 -14.38
C LEU A 114 2.03 1.50 -13.74
N ASN A 115 3.32 1.19 -13.74
CA ASN A 115 3.84 -0.02 -13.09
C ASN A 115 3.67 0.08 -11.57
N ARG A 116 3.92 1.26 -10.99
CA ARG A 116 3.72 1.51 -9.56
C ARG A 116 2.25 1.38 -9.16
N ILE A 117 1.33 1.96 -9.95
CA ILE A 117 -0.13 1.83 -9.77
C ILE A 117 -0.52 0.35 -9.72
N VAL A 118 -0.11 -0.43 -10.73
CA VAL A 118 -0.43 -1.87 -10.78
C VAL A 118 0.22 -2.64 -9.62
N ALA A 119 1.43 -2.27 -9.20
CA ALA A 119 2.06 -2.86 -8.03
C ALA A 119 1.30 -2.56 -6.72
N LEU A 120 0.77 -1.34 -6.57
CA LEU A 120 -0.03 -0.92 -5.42
C LEU A 120 -1.41 -1.60 -5.41
N GLN A 121 -2.03 -1.81 -6.59
CA GLN A 121 -3.23 -2.64 -6.72
C GLN A 121 -2.94 -4.11 -6.38
N GLY A 122 -1.75 -4.62 -6.73
CA GLY A 122 -1.29 -5.93 -6.28
C GLY A 122 -1.15 -6.00 -4.75
N ILE A 123 -0.65 -4.92 -4.13
CA ILE A 123 -0.54 -4.77 -2.66
C ILE A 123 -1.93 -4.74 -2.01
N GLU A 124 -2.89 -4.02 -2.58
CA GLU A 124 -4.30 -4.04 -2.18
C GLU A 124 -4.82 -5.48 -2.15
N ARG A 125 -4.61 -6.23 -3.24
CA ARG A 125 -5.05 -7.62 -3.32
C ARG A 125 -4.41 -8.51 -2.26
N VAL A 126 -3.13 -8.29 -1.97
CA VAL A 126 -2.42 -9.01 -0.89
C VAL A 126 -3.05 -8.72 0.47
N LEU A 127 -3.40 -7.47 0.75
CA LEU A 127 -4.05 -7.07 2.00
C LEU A 127 -5.44 -7.71 2.14
N GLU A 128 -6.23 -7.73 1.06
CA GLU A 128 -7.53 -8.42 1.01
C GLU A 128 -7.41 -9.92 1.26
N VAL A 129 -6.52 -10.59 0.52
CA VAL A 129 -6.28 -12.05 0.63
C VAL A 129 -5.88 -12.43 2.04
N LEU A 130 -5.04 -11.62 2.66
CA LEU A 130 -4.63 -11.85 4.03
C LEU A 130 -5.66 -11.35 5.03
N ASN A 131 -6.70 -10.60 4.65
CA ASN A 131 -7.60 -9.92 5.58
C ASN A 131 -6.83 -9.06 6.59
N LEU A 132 -6.04 -8.12 6.06
CA LEU A 132 -5.23 -7.17 6.82
C LEU A 132 -5.80 -5.76 6.62
N ASP A 133 -6.08 -5.07 7.72
CA ASP A 133 -6.63 -3.72 7.68
C ASP A 133 -5.51 -2.68 7.44
N PRO A 134 -5.55 -1.91 6.32
CA PRO A 134 -4.59 -0.85 6.10
C PRO A 134 -4.87 0.42 6.91
N LEU A 135 -5.99 0.53 7.63
CA LEU A 135 -6.34 1.73 8.40
C LEU A 135 -5.90 1.66 9.87
N ASP A 136 -5.40 0.52 10.32
CA ASP A 136 -4.95 0.36 11.70
C ASP A 136 -3.74 1.27 11.98
N PRO A 137 -3.86 2.23 12.94
CA PRO A 137 -2.81 3.20 13.24
C PRO A 137 -1.48 2.60 13.67
N SER A 138 -1.47 1.37 14.21
CA SER A 138 -0.24 0.72 14.66
C SER A 138 0.71 0.39 13.51
N ALA A 139 0.22 0.35 12.27
CA ALA A 139 1.06 0.24 11.08
C ALA A 139 1.85 1.51 10.73
N TYR A 140 1.48 2.66 11.32
CA TYR A 140 1.97 3.99 10.93
C TYR A 140 2.62 4.79 12.05
N SER A 141 2.63 4.25 13.27
CA SER A 141 3.17 4.94 14.43
C SER A 141 4.70 5.06 14.32
N ASN A 142 5.16 6.29 14.09
CA ASN A 142 6.56 6.69 14.07
C ASN A 142 6.86 7.77 15.12
N GLU A 143 5.96 7.99 16.08
CA GLU A 143 6.16 8.94 17.18
C GLU A 143 7.12 8.35 18.24
N GLU A 144 8.33 7.99 17.80
CA GLU A 144 9.40 7.55 18.67
C GLU A 144 10.40 8.69 18.82
N SER A 145 10.78 8.98 20.06
CA SER A 145 11.87 9.90 20.33
C SER A 145 13.18 9.38 19.71
N PRO A 146 14.17 10.25 19.39
CA PRO A 146 15.46 9.82 18.86
C PRO A 146 16.16 8.73 19.72
N ALA A 147 15.99 8.80 21.04
CA ALA A 147 16.53 7.79 21.96
C ALA A 147 15.80 6.44 21.89
N GLU A 148 14.49 6.44 21.61
CA GLU A 148 13.72 5.20 21.39
C GLU A 148 14.08 4.57 20.05
N LEU A 149 14.22 5.38 18.99
CA LEU A 149 14.67 4.92 17.68
C LEU A 149 16.04 4.23 17.79
N LEU A 150 17.01 4.84 18.47
CA LEU A 150 18.34 4.25 18.65
C LEU A 150 18.29 2.93 19.44
N ARG A 151 17.56 2.89 20.56
CA ARG A 151 17.37 1.66 21.35
C ARG A 151 16.74 0.55 20.51
N ARG A 152 15.75 0.90 19.70
CA ARG A 152 15.06 -0.02 18.81
C ARG A 152 15.96 -0.53 17.71
N GLU A 153 16.78 0.32 17.08
CA GLU A 153 17.76 -0.13 16.09
C GLU A 153 18.77 -1.11 16.70
N GLN A 154 19.23 -0.87 17.93
CA GLN A 154 20.11 -1.78 18.64
C GLN A 154 19.43 -3.13 18.94
N GLN A 155 18.17 -3.11 19.40
CA GLN A 155 17.37 -4.31 19.63
C GLN A 155 17.18 -5.11 18.34
N LEU A 156 16.84 -4.46 17.24
CA LEU A 156 16.71 -5.11 15.93
C LEU A 156 18.03 -5.71 15.45
N GLY A 157 19.15 -4.99 15.63
CA GLY A 157 20.48 -5.50 15.30
C GLY A 157 20.84 -6.76 16.10
N ASN A 158 20.55 -6.76 17.40
CA ASN A 158 20.75 -7.90 18.28
C ASN A 158 19.86 -9.09 17.85
N ALA A 159 18.57 -8.86 17.62
CA ALA A 159 17.62 -9.88 17.17
C ALA A 159 18.06 -10.50 15.83
N GLN A 160 18.51 -9.68 14.87
CA GLN A 160 19.05 -10.17 13.58
C GLN A 160 20.31 -11.01 13.78
N ALA A 161 21.23 -10.59 14.66
CA ALA A 161 22.44 -11.35 14.95
C ALA A 161 22.11 -12.70 15.61
N THR A 162 21.17 -12.73 16.55
CA THR A 162 20.69 -13.97 17.18
C THR A 162 20.04 -14.90 16.16
N LEU A 163 19.16 -14.38 15.29
CA LEU A 163 18.54 -15.16 14.22
C LEU A 163 19.58 -15.79 13.31
N ARG A 164 20.60 -15.03 12.87
CA ARG A 164 21.69 -15.55 12.03
C ARG A 164 22.46 -16.67 12.71
N ARG A 165 22.77 -16.54 14.01
CA ARG A 165 23.45 -17.60 14.78
C ARG A 165 22.59 -18.87 14.85
N LEU A 166 21.29 -18.74 15.09
CA LEU A 166 20.36 -19.87 15.12
C LEU A 166 20.25 -20.55 13.75
N LEU A 167 20.22 -19.78 12.66
CA LEU A 167 20.17 -20.29 11.29
C LEU A 167 21.43 -21.05 10.86
N GLN A 168 22.59 -20.76 11.45
CA GLN A 168 23.87 -21.40 11.14
C GLN A 168 24.10 -22.72 11.91
N ARG A 169 23.23 -23.09 12.87
CA ARG A 169 23.39 -24.34 13.62
C ARG A 169 23.18 -25.54 12.69
N LYS A 170 24.04 -26.56 12.83
CA LYS A 170 23.94 -27.80 12.05
C LYS A 170 22.72 -28.63 12.45
N ASP A 171 22.39 -28.66 13.75
CA ASP A 171 21.31 -29.48 14.31
C ASP A 171 19.98 -28.73 14.49
N ARG A 172 19.56 -27.92 13.52
CA ARG A 172 18.27 -27.21 13.57
C ARG A 172 17.06 -28.14 13.73
N ALA A 173 17.19 -29.40 13.32
CA ALA A 173 16.14 -30.41 13.49
C ALA A 173 15.91 -30.82 14.95
N ARG A 174 16.79 -30.46 15.88
CA ARG A 174 16.71 -30.82 17.31
C ARG A 174 17.01 -29.60 18.18
N LEU A 175 16.20 -28.56 18.05
CA LEU A 175 16.24 -27.42 18.97
C LEU A 175 15.70 -27.83 20.34
N ASP A 176 16.47 -27.57 21.39
CA ASP A 176 15.98 -27.69 22.76
C ASP A 176 14.89 -26.63 23.05
N ALA A 177 14.26 -26.73 24.22
CA ALA A 177 13.17 -25.84 24.59
C ALA A 177 13.61 -24.36 24.71
N ALA A 178 14.83 -24.11 25.18
CA ALA A 178 15.36 -22.76 25.40
C ALA A 178 15.71 -22.07 24.07
N ASP A 179 16.34 -22.80 23.16
CA ASP A 179 16.64 -22.36 21.80
C ASP A 179 15.36 -22.07 21.02
N ARG A 180 14.37 -22.95 21.13
CA ARG A 180 13.07 -22.78 20.47
C ARG A 180 12.34 -21.52 20.98
N ALA A 181 12.32 -21.31 22.29
CA ALA A 181 11.74 -20.11 22.90
C ALA A 181 12.49 -18.85 22.43
N THR A 182 13.82 -18.90 22.38
CA THR A 182 14.66 -17.79 21.89
C THR A 182 14.38 -17.48 20.42
N TYR A 183 14.25 -18.51 19.59
CA TYR A 183 13.97 -18.37 18.16
C TYR A 183 12.59 -17.72 17.94
N CYS A 184 11.54 -18.23 18.60
CA CYS A 184 10.20 -17.67 18.50
C CYS A 184 10.14 -16.22 18.99
N ARG A 185 10.82 -15.90 20.09
CA ARG A 185 10.95 -14.54 20.61
C ARG A 185 11.58 -13.60 19.60
N VAL A 186 12.71 -13.98 19.02
CA VAL A 186 13.43 -13.16 18.03
C VAL A 186 12.59 -12.92 16.77
N LEU A 187 11.87 -13.93 16.28
CA LEU A 187 10.97 -13.74 15.13
C LEU A 187 9.86 -12.74 15.43
N ARG A 188 9.29 -12.79 16.65
CA ARG A 188 8.29 -11.82 17.11
C ARG A 188 8.87 -10.42 17.21
N GLU A 189 10.03 -10.26 17.84
CA GLU A 189 10.72 -8.96 18.01
C GLU A 189 11.01 -8.30 16.66
N LEU A 190 11.48 -9.06 15.67
CA LEU A 190 11.79 -8.54 14.34
C LEU A 190 10.56 -8.01 13.59
N ALA A 191 9.39 -8.58 13.85
CA ALA A 191 8.13 -8.24 13.18
C ALA A 191 7.13 -7.52 14.11
N GLU A 192 7.59 -7.05 15.26
CA GLU A 192 6.72 -6.42 16.26
C GLU A 192 6.20 -5.08 15.74
N ARG A 193 7.06 -4.31 15.06
CA ARG A 193 6.82 -2.93 14.63
C ARG A 193 7.36 -2.67 13.21
N PRO A 194 6.82 -1.68 12.47
CA PRO A 194 7.23 -1.38 11.09
C PRO A 194 8.68 -0.88 11.02
N LEU A 195 9.51 -1.39 10.10
CA LEU A 195 10.88 -0.91 9.95
C LEU A 195 10.93 0.43 9.20
N ALA A 196 11.80 1.35 9.65
CA ALA A 196 11.95 2.69 9.05
C ALA A 196 12.42 2.64 7.58
N SER A 197 13.23 1.64 7.22
CA SER A 197 13.75 1.50 5.86
C SER A 197 12.92 0.51 5.06
N ARG A 198 12.36 0.96 3.92
CA ARG A 198 11.63 0.13 2.96
C ARG A 198 12.46 -1.06 2.46
N ARG A 199 13.77 -0.87 2.23
CA ARG A 199 14.70 -1.96 1.90
C ARG A 199 14.79 -2.99 3.02
N ARG A 200 15.00 -2.55 4.26
CA ARG A 200 15.06 -3.45 5.42
C ARG A 200 13.74 -4.22 5.60
N GLN A 201 12.59 -3.60 5.32
CA GLN A 201 11.29 -4.26 5.37
C GLN A 201 11.17 -5.40 4.34
N ARG A 202 11.60 -5.17 3.10
CA ARG A 202 11.66 -6.22 2.06
C ARG A 202 12.66 -7.33 2.40
N ASP A 203 13.82 -6.97 2.93
CA ASP A 203 14.82 -7.93 3.42
C ASP A 203 14.26 -8.79 4.57
N LEU A 204 13.48 -8.21 5.48
CA LEU A 204 12.81 -8.93 6.57
C LEU A 204 11.79 -9.93 6.02
N ILE A 205 10.93 -9.52 5.08
CA ILE A 205 9.98 -10.44 4.42
C ILE A 205 10.72 -11.64 3.81
N ARG A 206 11.84 -11.39 3.12
CA ARG A 206 12.67 -12.47 2.55
C ARG A 206 13.22 -13.41 3.64
N VAL A 207 13.80 -12.86 4.70
CA VAL A 207 14.39 -13.66 5.79
C VAL A 207 13.31 -14.52 6.46
N LEU A 208 12.17 -13.93 6.81
CA LEU A 208 11.06 -14.65 7.45
C LEU A 208 10.46 -15.70 6.51
N TRP A 209 10.35 -15.41 5.22
CA TRP A 209 9.95 -16.39 4.21
C TRP A 209 10.93 -17.56 4.13
N SER A 210 12.23 -17.29 4.13
CA SER A 210 13.26 -18.34 4.12
C SER A 210 13.25 -19.20 5.40
N VAL A 211 13.05 -18.58 6.57
CA VAL A 211 12.83 -19.33 7.82
C VAL A 211 11.63 -20.25 7.66
N ARG A 212 10.49 -19.69 7.23
CA ARG A 212 9.23 -20.41 7.06
C ARG A 212 9.31 -21.58 6.07
N THR A 213 10.14 -21.49 5.02
CA THR A 213 10.28 -22.55 4.01
C THR A 213 11.30 -23.62 4.38
N THR A 214 12.31 -23.28 5.19
CA THR A 214 13.41 -24.21 5.51
C THR A 214 13.29 -24.85 6.89
N GLU A 215 12.54 -24.24 7.80
CA GLU A 215 12.34 -24.72 9.16
C GLU A 215 11.35 -25.88 9.22
N ARG A 216 11.62 -26.85 10.09
CA ARG A 216 10.77 -28.03 10.31
C ARG A 216 10.12 -28.04 11.68
N GLU A 217 10.67 -27.31 12.64
CA GLU A 217 10.11 -27.22 14.00
C GLU A 217 8.75 -26.47 13.99
N PRO A 218 7.63 -27.14 14.34
CA PRO A 218 6.28 -26.57 14.17
C PRO A 218 6.05 -25.25 14.89
N LEU A 219 6.58 -25.09 16.11
CA LEU A 219 6.42 -23.86 16.88
C LEU A 219 7.15 -22.68 16.23
N VAL A 220 8.34 -22.93 15.66
CA VAL A 220 9.10 -21.89 14.95
C VAL A 220 8.43 -21.57 13.62
N VAL A 221 7.88 -22.55 12.90
CA VAL A 221 7.11 -22.32 11.67
C VAL A 221 5.87 -21.46 11.94
N ALA A 222 5.14 -21.73 13.02
CA ALA A 222 4.00 -20.90 13.43
C ALA A 222 4.42 -19.46 13.73
N ALA A 223 5.47 -19.28 14.55
CA ALA A 223 6.01 -17.95 14.85
C ALA A 223 6.52 -17.22 13.60
N ALA A 224 7.13 -17.94 12.66
CA ALA A 224 7.58 -17.39 11.38
C ALA A 224 6.42 -16.96 10.49
N ASN A 225 5.31 -17.72 10.46
CA ASN A 225 4.11 -17.33 9.72
C ASN A 225 3.51 -16.03 10.26
N ASP A 226 3.38 -15.91 11.59
CA ASP A 226 2.84 -14.71 12.24
C ASP A 226 3.74 -13.49 11.99
N ALA A 227 5.06 -13.67 12.17
CA ALA A 227 6.03 -12.63 11.89
C ALA A 227 6.01 -12.21 10.41
N LEU A 228 5.95 -13.17 9.50
CA LEU A 228 5.92 -12.91 8.06
C LEU A 228 4.66 -12.15 7.64
N ARG A 229 3.50 -12.55 8.19
CA ARG A 229 2.22 -11.86 7.96
C ARG A 229 2.28 -10.40 8.44
N ARG A 230 2.82 -10.14 9.63
CA ARG A 230 3.04 -8.76 10.13
C ARG A 230 4.04 -7.98 9.27
N ALA A 231 5.13 -8.61 8.84
CA ALA A 231 6.12 -7.96 7.97
C ALA A 231 5.53 -7.59 6.60
N ILE A 232 4.69 -8.45 6.01
CA ILE A 232 3.94 -8.15 4.79
C ILE A 232 2.99 -6.98 5.02
N TRP A 233 2.21 -7.03 6.10
CA TRP A 233 1.27 -5.97 6.46
C TRP A 233 1.95 -4.61 6.60
N TYR A 234 2.99 -4.50 7.44
CA TYR A 234 3.75 -3.27 7.61
C TYR A 234 4.40 -2.79 6.31
N GLY A 235 4.94 -3.70 5.50
CA GLY A 235 5.50 -3.35 4.19
C GLY A 235 4.46 -2.74 3.26
N SER A 236 3.30 -3.39 3.15
CA SER A 236 2.17 -2.92 2.35
C SER A 236 1.64 -1.56 2.79
N CYS A 237 1.39 -1.39 4.10
CA CYS A 237 0.95 -0.12 4.68
C CYS A 237 1.96 1.00 4.44
N ASN A 238 3.25 0.74 4.66
CA ASN A 238 4.30 1.72 4.40
C ASN A 238 4.44 2.07 2.92
N ALA A 239 4.23 1.12 2.00
CA ALA A 239 4.24 1.41 0.57
C ALA A 239 3.06 2.30 0.16
N LEU A 240 1.86 2.03 0.65
CA LEU A 240 0.68 2.88 0.42
C LEU A 240 0.90 4.28 0.98
N ARG A 241 1.37 4.41 2.23
CA ARG A 241 1.65 5.72 2.83
C ARG A 241 2.77 6.47 2.09
N ALA A 242 3.87 5.80 1.74
CA ALA A 242 4.97 6.43 1.01
C ALA A 242 4.56 6.89 -0.40
N ALA A 243 3.63 6.19 -1.03
CA ALA A 243 3.06 6.60 -2.30
C ALA A 243 2.09 7.79 -2.12
N LEU A 244 1.34 7.83 -1.02
CA LEU A 244 0.42 8.92 -0.68
C LEU A 244 1.13 10.23 -0.27
N VAL A 245 2.23 10.13 0.48
CA VAL A 245 2.99 11.29 1.00
C VAL A 245 4.46 11.15 0.61
N PRO A 246 4.79 11.37 -0.68
CA PRO A 246 6.11 11.04 -1.22
C PRO A 246 7.26 11.84 -0.58
N GLN A 247 7.00 13.08 -0.13
CA GLN A 247 8.04 13.93 0.46
C GLN A 247 8.55 13.40 1.82
N GLU A 248 7.69 12.74 2.61
CA GLU A 248 8.11 12.13 3.88
C GLU A 248 8.99 10.90 3.67
N ALA A 249 8.78 10.19 2.54
CA ALA A 249 9.39 8.89 2.29
C ALA A 249 10.59 8.95 1.32
N GLY A 250 10.87 10.11 0.72
CA GLY A 250 11.80 10.23 -0.41
C GLY A 250 11.37 9.37 -1.60
N ALA A 251 10.06 9.21 -1.81
CA ALA A 251 9.50 8.47 -2.94
C ALA A 251 9.34 9.39 -4.16
N LEU A 252 9.19 8.78 -5.34
CA LEU A 252 8.89 9.53 -6.56
C LEU A 252 7.52 10.20 -6.44
N ASP A 253 7.51 11.52 -6.58
CA ASP A 253 6.32 12.38 -6.50
C ASP A 253 5.56 12.33 -7.83
N GLN A 254 4.49 11.52 -7.87
CA GLN A 254 3.65 11.30 -9.06
C GLN A 254 2.16 11.40 -8.66
N PRO A 255 1.40 12.38 -9.18
CA PRO A 255 0.02 12.63 -8.76
C PRO A 255 -0.93 11.47 -9.12
N GLU A 256 -0.73 10.79 -10.25
CA GLU A 256 -1.54 9.64 -10.66
C GLU A 256 -1.40 8.47 -9.68
N VAL A 257 -0.19 8.29 -9.13
CA VAL A 257 0.08 7.26 -8.11
C VAL A 257 -0.61 7.63 -6.80
N ARG A 258 -0.54 8.90 -6.37
CA ARG A 258 -1.26 9.36 -5.17
C ARG A 258 -2.75 9.18 -5.32
N GLU A 259 -3.31 9.56 -6.47
CA GLU A 259 -4.73 9.44 -6.74
C GLU A 259 -5.19 7.97 -6.66
N GLU A 260 -4.45 7.04 -7.26
CA GLU A 260 -4.79 5.61 -7.12
C GLU A 260 -4.77 5.15 -5.67
N VAL A 261 -3.79 5.60 -4.88
CA VAL A 261 -3.71 5.23 -3.45
C VAL A 261 -4.91 5.73 -2.65
N LEU A 262 -5.46 6.91 -2.98
CA LEU A 262 -6.72 7.38 -2.40
C LEU A 262 -7.83 6.34 -2.64
N TYR A 263 -7.95 5.85 -3.88
CA TYR A 263 -8.96 4.86 -4.24
C TYR A 263 -8.69 3.51 -3.57
N ILE A 264 -7.44 3.06 -3.45
CA ILE A 264 -7.08 1.83 -2.74
C ILE A 264 -7.52 1.91 -1.27
N PHE A 265 -7.17 2.99 -0.57
CA PHE A 265 -7.60 3.17 0.83
C PHE A 265 -9.12 3.19 0.94
N ARG A 266 -9.81 3.89 0.02
CA ARG A 266 -11.28 3.95 -0.02
C ARG A 266 -11.92 2.58 -0.26
N ARG A 267 -11.35 1.74 -1.13
CA ARG A 267 -11.85 0.39 -1.42
C ARG A 267 -11.64 -0.55 -0.23
N LEU A 268 -10.45 -0.56 0.36
CA LEU A 268 -10.11 -1.42 1.50
C LEU A 268 -10.81 -1.01 2.79
N GLY A 269 -10.85 0.29 3.08
CA GLY A 269 -11.27 0.82 4.37
C GLY A 269 -12.67 1.45 4.38
N GLY A 270 -13.32 1.58 3.21
CA GLY A 270 -14.65 2.17 3.10
C GLY A 270 -14.70 3.63 3.58
N VAL A 271 -15.73 3.99 4.35
CA VAL A 271 -15.92 5.36 4.89
C VAL A 271 -14.83 5.79 5.86
N PRO A 272 -14.43 4.97 6.84
CA PRO A 272 -13.33 5.30 7.74
C PRO A 272 -12.01 5.69 7.07
N ALA A 273 -11.79 5.28 5.81
CA ALA A 273 -10.58 5.61 5.07
C ALA A 273 -10.42 7.12 4.79
N VAL A 274 -11.52 7.86 4.61
CA VAL A 274 -11.44 9.27 4.20
C VAL A 274 -10.82 10.16 5.28
N PRO A 275 -11.26 10.12 6.56
CA PRO A 275 -10.57 10.84 7.63
C PRO A 275 -9.13 10.36 7.87
N PHE A 276 -8.86 9.07 7.66
CA PHE A 276 -7.50 8.53 7.74
C PHE A 276 -6.59 9.17 6.68
N ILE A 277 -7.01 9.17 5.42
CA ILE A 277 -6.31 9.81 4.30
C ILE A 277 -6.02 11.29 4.60
N LEU A 278 -7.04 12.05 5.02
CA LEU A 278 -6.87 13.48 5.33
C LEU A 278 -5.83 13.71 6.43
N ARG A 279 -5.82 12.88 7.47
CA ARG A 279 -4.81 12.93 8.53
C ARG A 279 -3.42 12.58 8.01
N THR A 280 -3.31 11.56 7.18
CA THR A 280 -2.02 11.12 6.62
C THR A 280 -1.42 12.17 5.69
N MET A 281 -2.24 12.81 4.85
CA MET A 281 -1.77 13.82 3.88
C MET A 281 -1.55 15.20 4.48
N GLN A 282 -2.08 15.46 5.67
CA GLN A 282 -2.03 16.78 6.27
C GLN A 282 -0.60 17.19 6.60
N ARG A 283 -0.17 18.30 6.01
CA ARG A 283 1.10 18.97 6.29
C ARG A 283 0.90 20.12 7.27
N PRO A 284 1.96 20.58 7.97
CA PRO A 284 1.95 21.87 8.63
C PRO A 284 1.63 22.97 7.61
N ARG A 285 0.82 23.97 7.98
CA ARG A 285 0.62 25.15 7.13
C ARG A 285 1.94 25.93 7.10
N VAL A 286 2.65 25.88 5.98
CA VAL A 286 3.87 26.66 5.74
C VAL A 286 3.62 27.54 4.51
N GLY A 287 3.27 28.82 4.76
CA GLY A 287 2.98 29.79 3.71
C GLY A 287 1.63 29.55 2.99
N PRO A 288 1.49 30.00 1.72
CA PRO A 288 0.25 29.88 0.93
C PRO A 288 0.04 28.49 0.32
N LEU A 289 0.91 27.52 0.61
CA LEU A 289 0.80 26.19 0.03
C LEU A 289 -0.38 25.42 0.66
N ASN A 290 -1.16 24.74 -0.18
CA ASN A 290 -2.27 23.91 0.27
C ASN A 290 -1.77 22.85 1.28
N ARG A 291 -2.53 22.70 2.36
CA ARG A 291 -2.19 21.85 3.51
C ARG A 291 -2.19 20.35 3.21
N PHE A 292 -2.82 19.91 2.12
CA PHE A 292 -3.07 18.49 1.84
C PHE A 292 -2.29 17.97 0.64
N ASP A 293 -2.50 18.52 -0.56
CA ASP A 293 -1.78 18.10 -1.77
C ASP A 293 -1.50 19.29 -2.69
N PRO A 294 -0.31 19.37 -3.31
CA PRO A 294 -0.03 20.41 -4.30
C PRO A 294 -0.79 20.21 -5.63
N ASP A 295 -1.24 18.99 -5.95
CA ASP A 295 -1.89 18.69 -7.23
C ASP A 295 -3.43 18.91 -7.16
N PRO A 296 -4.00 19.76 -8.03
CA PRO A 296 -5.44 20.03 -8.07
C PRO A 296 -6.31 18.78 -8.34
N ARG A 297 -5.84 17.81 -9.13
CA ARG A 297 -6.59 16.59 -9.44
C ARG A 297 -6.72 15.69 -8.23
N VAL A 298 -5.63 15.52 -7.48
CA VAL A 298 -5.63 14.75 -6.23
C VAL A 298 -6.59 15.40 -5.22
N ARG A 299 -6.57 16.74 -5.10
CA ARG A 299 -7.50 17.49 -4.25
C ARG A 299 -8.96 17.35 -4.69
N MET A 300 -9.23 17.41 -5.99
CA MET A 300 -10.57 17.18 -6.54
C MET A 300 -11.10 15.79 -6.14
N SER A 301 -10.26 14.76 -6.19
CA SER A 301 -10.62 13.41 -5.77
C SER A 301 -10.89 13.33 -4.26
N LEU A 302 -10.09 14.01 -3.41
CA LEU A 302 -10.37 14.15 -1.98
C LEU A 302 -11.71 14.85 -1.70
N VAL A 303 -11.98 15.97 -2.38
CA VAL A 303 -13.24 16.72 -2.25
C VAL A 303 -14.42 15.82 -2.58
N ARG A 304 -14.35 15.07 -3.68
CA ARG A 304 -15.41 14.13 -4.07
C ARG A 304 -15.62 13.03 -3.03
N MET A 305 -14.54 12.47 -2.46
CA MET A 305 -14.66 11.47 -1.40
C MET A 305 -15.31 12.04 -0.14
N CYS A 306 -14.93 13.24 0.28
CA CYS A 306 -15.53 13.92 1.43
C CYS A 306 -17.01 14.24 1.20
N ALA A 307 -17.35 14.73 0.00
CA ALA A 307 -18.73 15.08 -0.39
C ALA A 307 -19.69 13.88 -0.44
N GLN A 308 -19.16 12.65 -0.55
CA GLN A 308 -19.95 11.41 -0.54
C GLN A 308 -20.27 10.92 0.88
N LEU A 309 -19.65 11.48 1.92
CA LEU A 309 -19.87 11.05 3.30
C LEU A 309 -21.18 11.61 3.85
N HIS A 310 -21.85 10.84 4.69
CA HIS A 310 -22.96 11.38 5.47
C HIS A 310 -22.44 12.35 6.54
N TYR A 311 -23.24 13.36 6.90
CA TYR A 311 -22.86 14.37 7.90
C TYR A 311 -22.26 13.79 9.20
N ARG A 312 -22.88 12.72 9.73
CA ARG A 312 -22.40 12.05 10.96
C ARG A 312 -20.99 11.47 10.84
N GLU A 313 -20.59 11.07 9.65
CA GLU A 313 -19.28 10.50 9.35
C GLU A 313 -18.24 11.61 9.16
N GLN A 314 -18.67 12.81 8.77
CA GLN A 314 -17.80 13.96 8.62
C GLN A 314 -17.39 14.60 9.94
N GLU A 315 -18.22 14.49 10.99
CA GLU A 315 -17.92 15.06 12.32
C GLU A 315 -17.14 14.11 13.25
N ARG A 316 -17.09 12.81 12.92
CA ARG A 316 -16.53 11.76 13.80
C ARG A 316 -15.10 11.39 13.43
N SER A 317 -14.17 12.35 13.48
CA SER A 317 -12.75 12.08 13.28
C SER A 317 -11.87 12.68 14.38
N SER A 318 -10.87 11.92 14.83
CA SER A 318 -9.82 12.38 15.76
C SER A 318 -8.70 13.16 15.04
N GLY A 319 -9.05 13.96 14.04
CA GLY A 319 -8.13 14.67 13.15
C GLY A 319 -8.87 15.64 12.25
N PRO A 320 -8.34 15.98 11.07
CA PRO A 320 -9.00 16.91 10.15
C PRO A 320 -10.37 16.37 9.78
N GLN A 321 -11.41 17.17 9.97
CA GLN A 321 -12.75 16.74 9.64
C GLN A 321 -12.97 16.87 8.13
N PRO A 322 -13.56 15.88 7.45
CA PRO A 322 -13.94 16.03 6.04
C PRO A 322 -14.78 17.28 5.75
N ILE A 323 -15.62 17.71 6.72
CA ILE A 323 -16.42 18.93 6.58
C ILE A 323 -15.60 20.22 6.68
N GLU A 324 -14.56 20.23 7.53
CA GLU A 324 -13.58 21.32 7.61
C GLU A 324 -12.80 21.42 6.32
N PHE A 325 -12.36 20.29 5.77
CA PHE A 325 -11.65 20.25 4.49
C PHE A 325 -12.51 20.82 3.35
N LEU A 326 -13.77 20.40 3.22
CA LEU A 326 -14.69 20.93 2.20
C LEU A 326 -14.91 22.44 2.36
N TYR A 327 -15.08 22.92 3.59
CA TYR A 327 -15.23 24.35 3.86
C TYR A 327 -13.97 25.13 3.49
N ASP A 328 -12.81 24.71 3.99
CA ASP A 328 -11.53 25.36 3.72
C ASP A 328 -11.28 25.45 2.21
N THR A 329 -11.50 24.36 1.46
CA THR A 329 -11.34 24.36 -0.01
C THR A 329 -12.36 25.24 -0.73
N ALA A 330 -13.60 25.36 -0.24
CA ALA A 330 -14.61 26.19 -0.90
C ALA A 330 -14.29 27.70 -0.79
N VAL A 331 -13.81 28.14 0.37
CA VAL A 331 -13.64 29.56 0.69
C VAL A 331 -12.22 30.11 0.47
N ASP A 332 -11.28 29.24 0.11
CA ASP A 332 -9.91 29.61 -0.23
C ASP A 332 -9.86 30.25 -1.62
N SER A 333 -9.49 31.53 -1.66
CA SER A 333 -9.45 32.32 -2.91
C SER A 333 -8.30 31.94 -3.83
N ASP A 334 -7.28 31.25 -3.32
CA ASP A 334 -6.10 30.84 -4.09
C ASP A 334 -6.37 29.52 -4.83
N GLU A 335 -7.52 28.88 -4.59
CA GLU A 335 -7.93 27.64 -5.24
C GLU A 335 -8.59 27.86 -6.60
N GLU A 336 -8.50 26.85 -7.46
CA GLU A 336 -9.19 26.84 -8.75
C GLU A 336 -10.72 26.91 -8.56
N GLU A 337 -11.39 27.81 -9.28
CA GLU A 337 -12.84 28.03 -9.19
C GLU A 337 -13.66 26.73 -9.34
N THR A 338 -13.23 25.83 -10.23
CA THR A 338 -13.87 24.52 -10.41
C THR A 338 -13.77 23.66 -9.14
N LEU A 339 -12.62 23.65 -8.48
CA LEU A 339 -12.41 22.90 -7.23
C LEU A 339 -13.25 23.48 -6.10
N ARG A 340 -13.24 24.82 -5.96
CA ARG A 340 -14.04 25.56 -4.98
C ARG A 340 -15.53 25.26 -5.12
N ARG A 341 -16.05 25.32 -6.35
CA ARG A 341 -17.45 25.03 -6.64
C ARG A 341 -17.84 23.60 -6.27
N VAL A 342 -17.02 22.60 -6.61
CA VAL A 342 -17.30 21.21 -6.26
C VAL A 342 -17.23 20.99 -4.75
N ALA A 343 -16.30 21.65 -4.05
CA ALA A 343 -16.23 21.61 -2.60
C ALA A 343 -17.48 22.23 -1.94
N LEU A 344 -17.96 23.35 -2.49
CA LEU A 344 -19.16 24.02 -2.03
C LEU A 344 -20.43 23.18 -2.26
N GLU A 345 -20.56 22.56 -3.44
CA GLU A 345 -21.63 21.59 -3.72
C GLU A 345 -21.55 20.38 -2.78
N GLY A 346 -20.35 19.90 -2.49
CA GLY A 346 -20.10 18.82 -1.54
C GLY A 346 -20.53 19.18 -0.12
N LEU A 347 -20.15 20.36 0.36
CA LEU A 347 -20.55 20.90 1.66
C LEU A 347 -22.07 21.03 1.75
N ALA A 348 -22.70 21.63 0.73
CA ALA A 348 -24.15 21.74 0.62
C ALA A 348 -24.88 20.40 0.73
N ARG A 349 -24.44 19.38 -0.01
CA ARG A 349 -25.04 18.02 0.05
C ARG A 349 -24.87 17.37 1.41
N SER A 350 -23.68 17.49 1.96
CA SER A 350 -23.34 16.98 3.30
C SER A 350 -24.28 17.56 4.35
N LEU A 351 -24.55 18.85 4.26
CA LEU A 351 -25.42 19.59 5.17
C LEU A 351 -26.90 19.37 4.93
N GLY A 352 -27.34 19.28 3.67
CA GLY A 352 -28.74 19.00 3.32
C GLY A 352 -29.26 17.64 3.81
N SER A 353 -28.35 16.73 4.18
CA SER A 353 -28.71 15.47 4.85
C SER A 353 -29.18 15.67 6.31
N LYS A 354 -28.74 16.75 6.95
CA LYS A 354 -29.33 17.28 8.18
C LYS A 354 -30.50 18.15 7.70
N ARG A 355 -31.66 18.13 8.36
CA ARG A 355 -32.80 19.01 8.01
C ARG A 355 -32.45 20.49 8.27
N VAL A 356 -31.46 21.01 7.58
CA VAL A 356 -31.02 22.40 7.64
C VAL A 356 -32.11 23.19 6.93
N THR A 357 -32.82 23.99 7.71
CA THR A 357 -33.91 24.85 7.23
C THR A 357 -33.41 26.04 6.40
N THR A 358 -32.10 26.26 6.38
CA THR A 358 -31.47 27.32 5.59
C THR A 358 -31.45 26.94 4.11
N PRO A 359 -31.87 27.82 3.19
CA PRO A 359 -31.69 27.60 1.76
C PRO A 359 -30.22 27.33 1.46
N ILE A 360 -29.96 26.27 0.72
CA ILE A 360 -28.62 25.95 0.22
C ILE A 360 -28.30 26.96 -0.89
N SER A 361 -27.17 27.67 -0.76
CA SER A 361 -26.61 28.53 -1.82
C SER A 361 -25.23 28.02 -2.23
N PHE A 362 -24.83 28.34 -3.46
CA PHE A 362 -23.51 28.02 -4.01
C PHE A 362 -22.60 29.26 -4.05
N ASP A 363 -22.70 30.11 -3.01
CA ASP A 363 -21.81 31.25 -2.83
C ASP A 363 -20.97 31.15 -1.54
N ASP A 364 -19.82 31.84 -1.52
CA ASP A 364 -18.92 31.85 -0.37
C ASP A 364 -19.53 32.48 0.88
N ALA A 365 -20.43 33.45 0.70
CA ALA A 365 -21.03 34.18 1.81
C ALA A 365 -21.92 33.25 2.65
N TRP A 366 -22.65 32.36 1.97
CA TRP A 366 -23.44 31.29 2.56
C TRP A 366 -22.56 30.31 3.33
N ALA A 367 -21.46 29.81 2.74
CA ALA A 367 -20.57 28.87 3.41
C ALA A 367 -19.97 29.48 4.70
N ARG A 368 -19.50 30.74 4.63
CA ARG A 368 -18.98 31.49 5.78
C ARG A 368 -20.05 31.77 6.84
N ALA A 369 -21.29 32.00 6.45
CA ALA A 369 -22.40 32.21 7.40
C ALA A 369 -22.79 30.89 8.11
N TRP A 370 -22.83 29.79 7.37
CA TRP A 370 -23.06 28.46 7.94
C TRP A 370 -21.95 28.08 8.93
N TRP A 371 -20.67 28.23 8.55
CA TRP A 371 -19.53 27.90 9.40
C TRP A 371 -19.58 28.62 10.75
N ARG A 372 -19.84 29.94 10.72
CA ARG A 372 -19.96 30.78 11.92
C ARG A 372 -21.08 30.32 12.85
N SER A 373 -22.22 29.93 12.30
CA SER A 373 -23.38 29.53 13.12
C SER A 373 -23.27 28.12 13.71
N HIS A 374 -22.62 27.18 13.01
CA HIS A 374 -22.69 25.75 13.35
C HIS A 374 -21.42 25.15 13.94
N VAL A 375 -20.25 25.73 13.65
CA VAL A 375 -18.96 25.24 14.18
C VAL A 375 -18.46 26.16 15.27
N LEU A 376 -18.37 27.47 15.00
CA LEU A 376 -17.92 28.46 16.00
C LEU A 376 -18.98 28.77 17.08
N GLY A 377 -20.26 28.46 16.80
CA GLY A 377 -21.36 28.64 17.73
C GLY A 377 -21.54 27.50 18.75
N ARG A 378 -20.78 26.40 18.65
CA ARG A 378 -20.86 25.26 19.60
C ARG A 378 -20.11 25.46 20.90
N ASP A 379 -19.25 26.48 20.96
CA ASP A 379 -18.49 26.86 22.15
C ASP A 379 -19.22 27.90 23.03
N ARG A 380 -20.52 28.12 22.76
CA ARG A 380 -21.45 28.91 23.60
C ARG A 380 -22.63 28.03 23.98
#